data_AF-A0A399RAZ7-F1
#
_entry.id   AF-A0A399RAZ7-F1
#
_cell.length_a   1.000
_cell.length_b   1.000
_cell.length_c   1.000
_cell.angle_alpha   90.00
_cell.angle_beta   90.00
_cell.angle_gamma   90.00
#
_symmetry.space_group_name_H-M   'P 1'
#
loop_
_entity.id
_entity.type
_entity.pdbx_description
1 polymer ?
#
loop_
_entity_poly.entity_id
_entity_poly.type
_entity_poly.pdbx_seq_one_letter_code
_entity_poly.pdbx_strand_id
1 'polypeptide(L)' 'MSKSTCPICESRSADPKFRPFCSKRCADVDLSRWLKGGYAIPGRPSDQAEETPSYKEERDE' A
#
# COMPACT_ATOMS: atom_id res chain seq x y z
N MET A 1 -16.14 -8.64 -13.90
CA MET A 1 -15.15 -8.47 -12.82
C MET A 1 -13.93 -9.34 -13.13
N SER A 2 -12.81 -8.75 -13.54
CA SER A 2 -11.56 -9.49 -13.80
C SER A 2 -11.02 -10.08 -12.49
N LYS A 3 -10.60 -11.35 -12.51
CA LYS A 3 -10.00 -12.01 -11.34
C LYS A 3 -8.62 -11.38 -11.12
N SER A 4 -8.49 -10.51 -10.12
CA SER A 4 -7.23 -9.84 -9.80
C SER A 4 -6.14 -10.87 -9.47
N THR A 5 -4.97 -10.72 -10.08
CA THR A 5 -3.78 -11.53 -9.77
C THR A 5 -3.27 -11.20 -8.36
N CYS A 6 -2.80 -12.20 -7.62
CA CYS A 6 -2.23 -12.02 -6.28
C CYS A 6 -0.99 -11.11 -6.33
N PRO A 7 -0.95 -9.98 -5.59
CA PRO A 7 0.15 -9.03 -5.64
C PRO A 7 1.43 -9.51 -4.94
N ILE A 8 1.39 -10.66 -4.26
CA ILE A 8 2.53 -11.18 -3.49
C ILE A 8 3.33 -12.22 -4.26
N CYS A 9 2.66 -13.06 -5.06
CA CYS A 9 3.31 -14.14 -5.80
C CYS A 9 3.14 -14.03 -7.31
N GLU A 10 2.20 -13.21 -7.78
CA GLU A 10 1.94 -12.92 -9.20
C GLU A 10 1.55 -14.13 -10.08
N SER A 11 1.55 -15.35 -9.55
CA SER A 11 1.27 -16.57 -10.33
C SER A 11 -0.18 -17.08 -10.24
N ARG A 12 -0.96 -16.63 -9.26
CA ARG A 12 -2.32 -17.16 -9.01
C ARG A 12 -3.33 -16.03 -8.85
N SER A 13 -4.57 -16.27 -9.28
CA SER A 13 -5.69 -15.36 -9.03
C SER A 13 -6.01 -15.28 -7.54
N ALA A 14 -6.54 -14.15 -7.11
CA ALA A 14 -7.03 -13.97 -5.74
C ALA A 14 -8.11 -15.01 -5.40
N ASP A 15 -8.01 -15.57 -4.20
CA ASP A 15 -9.02 -16.45 -3.61
C ASP A 15 -10.07 -15.57 -2.92
N PRO A 16 -11.38 -15.78 -3.14
CA PRO A 16 -12.44 -15.01 -2.48
C PRO A 16 -12.30 -14.88 -0.96
N LYS A 17 -11.77 -15.90 -0.28
CA LYS A 17 -11.55 -15.91 1.17
C LYS A 17 -10.36 -15.07 1.61
N PHE A 18 -9.39 -14.83 0.71
CA PHE A 18 -8.11 -14.18 1.03
C PHE A 18 -7.84 -12.94 0.20
N ARG A 19 -8.84 -12.37 -0.49
CA ARG A 19 -8.65 -11.19 -1.35
C ARG A 19 -7.93 -10.07 -0.59
N PRO A 20 -6.93 -9.40 -1.20
CA PRO A 20 -6.50 -9.50 -2.61
C PRO A 20 -5.54 -10.67 -2.94
N PHE A 21 -5.28 -11.59 -2.02
CA PHE A 21 -4.28 -12.64 -2.14
C PHE A 21 -4.83 -13.99 -2.60
N CYS A 22 -3.95 -14.89 -3.04
CA CYS A 22 -4.32 -16.25 -3.45
C CYS A 22 -4.36 -17.26 -2.29
N SER A 23 -3.88 -16.91 -1.08
CA SER A 23 -3.85 -17.81 0.09
C SER A 23 -3.51 -17.07 1.38
N LYS A 24 -3.76 -17.70 2.54
CA LYS A 24 -3.30 -17.23 3.86
C LYS A 24 -1.79 -16.94 3.87
N ARG A 25 -0.98 -17.81 3.26
CA ARG A 25 0.48 -17.65 3.24
C ARG A 25 0.91 -16.32 2.60
N CYS A 26 0.27 -15.93 1.49
CA CYS A 26 0.55 -14.65 0.84
C CYS A 26 0.10 -13.46 1.69
N ALA A 27 -1.04 -13.56 2.38
CA ALA A 27 -1.49 -12.53 3.32
C ALA A 27 -0.51 -12.35 4.49
N ASP A 28 0.00 -13.45 5.07
CA ASP A 28 0.98 -13.40 6.17
C ASP A 28 2.33 -12.79 5.71
N VAL A 29 2.74 -13.05 4.46
CA VAL A 29 3.94 -12.46 3.86
C VAL A 29 3.77 -10.95 3.69
N ASP A 30 2.62 -10.51 3.17
CA ASP A 30 2.31 -9.09 3.06
C ASP A 30 2.37 -8.40 4.42
N LEU A 31 1.69 -8.96 5.43
CA LEU A 31 1.72 -8.47 6.80
C LEU A 31 3.15 -8.37 7.34
N SER A 32 3.99 -9.37 7.06
CA SER A 32 5.40 -9.34 7.47
C SER A 32 6.19 -8.21 6.80
N ARG A 33 5.89 -7.86 5.54
CA ARG A 33 6.50 -6.71 4.85
C ARG A 33 6.07 -5.40 5.50
N TRP A 34 4.78 -5.27 5.86
CA TRP A 34 4.27 -4.12 6.61
C TRP A 34 4.99 -3.95 7.94
N LEU A 35 5.04 -4.99 8.76
CA LEU A 35 5.67 -4.94 10.08
C LEU A 35 7.17 -4.65 10.03
N LYS A 36 7.84 -4.97 8.92
CA LYS A 36 9.26 -4.69 8.70
C LYS A 36 9.51 -3.33 8.05
N GLY A 37 8.48 -2.54 7.78
CA GLY A 37 8.62 -1.26 7.08
C GLY A 37 9.02 -1.40 5.61
N GLY A 38 8.74 -2.55 4.98
CA GLY A 38 9.04 -2.79 3.57
C GLY A 38 8.16 -1.97 2.60
N TYR A 39 7.08 -1.37 3.11
CA TYR A 39 6.26 -0.40 2.39
C TYR A 39 6.60 1.01 2.87
N ALA A 40 7.37 1.73 2.06
CA ALA A 40 7.72 3.11 2.31
C ALA A 40 7.53 3.92 1.02
N ILE A 41 6.96 5.12 1.15
CA ILE A 41 6.91 6.09 0.06
C ILE A 41 8.15 6.96 0.18
N PRO A 42 9.00 7.07 -0.86
CA PRO A 42 10.16 7.96 -0.83
C PRO A 42 9.73 9.38 -0.48
N GLY A 43 10.30 9.94 0.59
CA GLY A 43 10.13 11.34 0.95
C GLY A 43 10.97 12.26 0.07
N ARG A 44 10.67 13.56 0.10
CA ARG A 44 11.63 14.57 -0.37
C ARG A 44 12.85 14.55 0.56
N PRO A 45 14.06 14.83 0.05
CA PRO A 45 15.24 14.93 0.89
C PRO A 45 15.00 15.99 2.00
N SER A 46 15.56 15.73 3.17
CA SER A 46 15.23 16.45 4.41
C SER A 46 15.58 17.94 4.38
N ASP A 47 16.48 18.34 3.48
CA ASP A 47 16.87 19.72 3.23
C ASP A 47 15.78 20.55 2.50
N GLN A 48 14.71 19.90 2.03
CA GLN A 48 13.58 20.51 1.32
C GLN A 48 12.22 20.20 1.99
N ALA A 49 12.24 19.70 3.23
CA ALA A 49 11.02 19.27 3.95
C ALA A 49 10.23 20.42 4.60
N GLU A 50 10.80 21.62 4.67
CA GLU A 50 10.24 22.81 5.34
C GLU A 50 9.13 23.52 4.55
N GLU A 51 8.70 22.97 3.42
CA GLU A 51 7.56 23.50 2.65
C GLU A 51 6.41 22.48 2.69
N THR A 52 5.78 22.36 3.86
CA THR A 52 4.48 21.71 3.96
C THR A 52 3.47 22.54 3.16
N PRO A 53 2.85 22.01 2.09
CA PRO A 53 1.72 22.70 1.49
C PRO A 53 0.59 22.61 2.50
N SER A 54 0.33 23.71 3.22
CA SER A 54 -0.91 23.89 3.96
C SER A 54 -2.05 23.67 2.98
N TYR A 55 -2.84 22.62 3.20
CA TYR A 55 -4.11 22.45 2.52
C TYR A 55 -4.93 23.70 2.86
N LYS A 56 -5.11 24.60 1.88
CA LYS A 56 -5.83 25.85 2.06
C LYS A 56 -7.23 25.57 2.62
N GLU A 57 -7.41 25.76 3.92
CA GLU A 57 -8.70 25.99 4.55
C GLU A 57 -9.12 27.44 4.23
N GLU A 58 -9.46 27.73 2.98
CA GLU A 58 -10.31 28.87 2.67
C GLU A 58 -11.65 28.31 2.25
N ARG A 59 -12.43 27.92 3.27
CA ARG A 59 -13.85 27.62 3.16
C ARG A 59 -14.60 28.94 3.06
N ASP A 60 -15.41 29.03 2.02
CA ASP A 60 -16.31 30.12 1.65
C ASP A 60 -17.05 30.74 2.84
N GLU A 61 -17.13 32.07 2.86
CA GLU A 61 -18.14 32.88 3.58
C GLU A 61 -18.96 33.69 2.56
#